data_AF-A0A8J7GC94-F1
#
_entry.id   AF-A0A8J7GC94-F1
#
_cell.length_a   1.000
_cell.length_b   1.000
_cell.length_c   1.000
_cell.angle_alpha   90.00
_cell.angle_beta   90.00
_cell.angle_gamma   90.00
#
_symmetry.space_group_name_H-M   'P 1'
#
loop_
_entity.id
_entity.type
_entity.pdbx_description
1 polymer ?
#
loop_
_entity_poly.entity_id
_entity_poly.type
_entity_poly.pdbx_seq_one_letter_code
_entity_poly.pdbx_strand_id
1 'polypeptide(L)'
;MFSKVTIPPFFAERAEAAMESALLYLDPFVSFDIAQKALREVRFGDVEYMYCDERFFTVTWRIQDDHVTLRLDDEVLRNYDTEGVDSSLLLPIFLTYQLFFSLQERLSLWRTTDSMKAPDRSPESWLAHFTQLTQQLTKKDYRSIRELERQQALVREQFVPFQPYEWEWRPIFTLYQSLLMAEALFPKIAQTLNEQPALLQYESWIAERLVEDILDEVERAKGQMVVSHTLFGVEPFLLKLPELVERATMQMTELFKPRFHLYQMLWKSSLLSTTQYEAEKERLARSTHPDTPFFQAFFLIEEGEDIPPSFSIGEWTEEQLLTALHFAEYADVEDRSDIVRLIADIMEQELETLLHRDLDPLILTKRLHMIDHLFYFTSEHQEVREKMFRKYPLESRELYSNLLIEDERFDEWLAFNQTFETSPHIIENQLDFVIQKSPKHAVLAMHPFVLREIDQKTRPHYKRAVRFLKKMRTCANRAGMHSWWNTYIDELRNSFRRLRALQEEMEKGKIYL
;
A
#
# COMPACT_ATOMS: atom_id res chain seq x y z
N MET A 1 2.40 -9.67 -31.18
CA MET A 1 1.82 -10.99 -31.47
C MET A 1 2.90 -12.01 -31.18
N PHE A 2 3.17 -12.27 -29.89
CA PHE A 2 4.18 -13.21 -29.44
C PHE A 2 3.45 -14.48 -29.01
N SER A 3 3.79 -15.59 -29.66
CA SER A 3 3.14 -16.88 -29.49
C SER A 3 3.29 -17.37 -28.05
N LYS A 4 2.18 -17.86 -27.46
CA LYS A 4 2.18 -18.67 -26.24
C LYS A 4 3.34 -19.68 -26.30
N VAL A 5 4.25 -19.62 -25.34
CA VAL A 5 5.21 -20.70 -25.10
C VAL A 5 4.40 -21.91 -24.68
N THR A 6 4.09 -22.79 -25.62
CA THR A 6 3.31 -24.00 -25.39
C THR A 6 4.23 -25.16 -25.70
N ILE A 7 5.00 -25.61 -24.72
CA ILE A 7 5.70 -26.88 -24.84
C ILE A 7 4.67 -27.96 -24.45
N PRO A 8 4.41 -28.95 -25.32
CA PRO A 8 3.39 -29.96 -25.05
C PRO A 8 3.68 -30.78 -23.77
N PRO A 9 2.65 -31.20 -23.01
CA PRO A 9 2.82 -31.94 -21.75
C PRO A 9 3.66 -33.21 -21.85
N PHE A 10 3.68 -33.86 -23.01
CA PHE A 10 4.49 -35.07 -23.24
C PHE A 10 6.00 -34.81 -23.21
N PHE A 11 6.44 -33.55 -23.25
CA PHE A 11 7.84 -33.19 -23.03
C PHE A 11 8.27 -33.33 -21.57
N ALA A 12 7.34 -33.38 -20.61
CA ALA A 12 7.67 -33.50 -19.19
C ALA A 12 8.45 -34.80 -18.91
N GLU A 13 7.94 -35.96 -19.35
CA GLU A 13 8.63 -37.26 -19.16
C GLU A 13 10.04 -37.28 -19.78
N ARG A 14 10.21 -36.59 -20.91
CA ARG A 14 11.52 -36.50 -21.60
C ARG A 14 12.47 -35.52 -20.93
N ALA A 15 11.95 -34.41 -20.41
CA ALA A 15 12.73 -33.46 -19.60
C ALA A 15 13.20 -34.12 -18.30
N GLU A 16 12.36 -34.96 -17.69
CA GLU A 16 12.73 -35.78 -16.53
C GLU A 16 13.84 -36.76 -16.89
N ALA A 17 13.67 -37.57 -17.95
CA ALA A 17 14.70 -38.51 -18.40
C ALA A 17 16.04 -37.83 -18.74
N ALA A 18 16.01 -36.65 -19.38
CA ALA A 18 17.20 -35.86 -19.67
C ALA A 18 17.90 -35.36 -18.39
N MET A 19 17.12 -34.94 -17.39
CA MET A 19 17.64 -34.54 -16.07
C MET A 19 18.21 -35.75 -15.31
N GLU A 20 17.57 -36.91 -15.35
CA GLU A 20 18.11 -38.13 -14.73
C GLU A 20 19.44 -38.54 -15.35
N SER A 21 19.51 -38.54 -16.69
CA SER A 21 20.74 -38.84 -17.42
C SER A 21 21.84 -37.84 -17.07
N ALA A 22 21.54 -36.53 -17.06
CA ALA A 22 22.50 -35.49 -16.67
C ALA A 22 23.07 -35.70 -15.27
N LEU A 23 22.22 -36.04 -14.29
CA LEU A 23 22.62 -36.26 -12.91
C LEU A 23 23.37 -37.58 -12.69
N LEU A 24 23.17 -38.60 -13.54
CA LEU A 24 23.94 -39.86 -13.53
C LEU A 24 25.39 -39.66 -14.00
N TYR A 25 25.63 -38.72 -14.92
CA TYR A 25 26.97 -38.40 -15.40
C TYR A 25 27.77 -37.48 -14.46
N LEU A 26 27.11 -36.89 -13.46
CA LEU A 26 27.72 -35.97 -12.49
C LEU A 26 27.91 -36.68 -11.14
N ASP A 27 29.13 -36.63 -10.60
CA ASP A 27 29.37 -37.01 -9.21
C ASP A 27 28.79 -35.92 -8.27
N PRO A 28 27.87 -36.25 -7.32
CA PRO A 28 27.23 -35.30 -6.42
C PRO A 28 28.17 -34.50 -5.52
N PHE A 29 29.36 -35.04 -5.24
CA PHE A 29 30.34 -34.44 -4.34
C PHE A 29 31.42 -33.65 -5.08
N VAL A 30 31.70 -33.99 -6.35
CA VAL A 30 32.73 -33.32 -7.18
C VAL A 30 32.14 -32.27 -8.12
N SER A 31 30.92 -32.48 -8.61
CA SER A 31 30.33 -31.67 -9.69
C SER A 31 29.28 -30.68 -9.19
N PHE A 32 29.13 -30.55 -7.88
CA PHE A 32 28.13 -29.67 -7.28
C PHE A 32 28.38 -28.19 -7.57
N ASP A 33 29.64 -27.75 -7.60
CA ASP A 33 29.98 -26.36 -7.92
C ASP A 33 29.60 -26.00 -9.37
N ILE A 34 29.66 -26.97 -10.28
CA ILE A 34 29.24 -26.83 -11.68
C ILE A 34 27.71 -26.72 -11.76
N ALA A 35 26.98 -27.58 -11.02
CA ALA A 35 25.53 -27.48 -10.90
C ALA A 35 25.08 -26.17 -10.23
N GLN A 36 25.80 -25.69 -9.21
CA GLN A 36 25.55 -24.38 -8.59
C GLN A 36 25.84 -23.22 -9.53
N LYS A 37 26.90 -23.31 -10.34
CA LYS A 37 27.23 -22.30 -11.34
C LYS A 37 26.14 -22.24 -12.41
N ALA A 38 25.72 -23.39 -12.95
CA ALA A 38 24.60 -23.47 -13.87
C ALA A 38 23.29 -22.94 -13.23
N LEU A 39 23.02 -23.27 -11.97
CA LEU A 39 21.86 -22.73 -11.24
C LEU A 39 21.93 -21.21 -11.03
N ARG A 40 23.13 -20.65 -10.79
CA ARG A 40 23.33 -19.19 -10.74
C ARG A 40 23.13 -18.54 -12.10
N GLU A 41 23.55 -19.20 -13.18
CA GLU A 41 23.33 -18.73 -14.55
C GLU A 41 21.84 -18.80 -14.94
N VAL A 42 21.10 -19.83 -14.51
CA VAL A 42 19.62 -19.87 -14.57
C VAL A 42 19.00 -18.71 -13.78
N ARG A 43 19.60 -18.33 -12.64
CA ARG A 43 19.08 -17.31 -11.72
C ARG A 43 19.33 -15.87 -12.19
N PHE A 44 20.43 -15.62 -12.88
CA PHE A 44 20.93 -14.27 -13.16
C PHE A 44 21.27 -13.99 -14.63
N GLY A 45 21.22 -15.01 -15.50
CA GLY A 45 21.44 -14.84 -16.93
C GLY A 45 20.18 -14.33 -17.64
N ASP A 46 20.36 -13.47 -18.64
CA ASP A 46 19.30 -13.12 -19.60
C ASP A 46 19.01 -14.35 -20.46
N VAL A 47 18.01 -15.13 -20.03
CA VAL A 47 17.57 -16.35 -20.72
C VAL A 47 16.17 -16.12 -21.26
N GLU A 48 16.02 -16.25 -22.58
CA GLU A 48 14.74 -16.14 -23.28
C GLU A 48 14.39 -17.48 -23.95
N TYR A 49 13.18 -17.97 -23.74
CA TYR A 49 12.65 -19.07 -24.55
C TYR A 49 12.41 -18.57 -25.98
N MET A 50 12.85 -19.34 -26.98
CA MET A 50 12.60 -19.00 -28.38
C MET A 50 11.46 -19.81 -28.99
N TYR A 51 11.66 -21.11 -29.16
CA TYR A 51 10.65 -22.00 -29.75
C TYR A 51 10.97 -23.47 -29.46
N CYS A 52 9.95 -24.31 -29.65
CA CYS A 52 10.02 -25.76 -29.52
C CYS A 52 9.60 -26.39 -30.85
N ASP A 53 10.34 -27.39 -31.31
CA ASP A 53 9.99 -28.18 -32.49
C ASP A 53 9.52 -29.58 -32.03
N GLU A 54 8.23 -29.83 -32.20
CA GLU A 54 7.58 -31.10 -31.84
C GLU A 54 8.05 -32.28 -32.71
N ARG A 55 8.52 -32.03 -33.95
CA ARG A 55 8.94 -33.09 -34.88
C ARG A 55 10.31 -33.64 -34.53
N PHE A 56 11.17 -32.81 -33.94
CA PHE A 56 12.55 -33.16 -33.58
C PHE A 56 12.78 -33.21 -32.07
N PHE A 57 11.74 -32.98 -31.28
CA PHE A 57 11.80 -32.89 -29.81
C PHE A 57 12.89 -31.93 -29.33
N THR A 58 13.02 -30.78 -30.00
CA THR A 58 14.03 -29.78 -29.66
C THR A 58 13.43 -28.57 -28.96
N VAL A 59 14.10 -28.07 -27.94
CA VAL A 59 13.77 -26.82 -27.24
C VAL A 59 14.94 -25.86 -27.40
N THR A 60 14.68 -24.66 -27.94
CA THR A 60 15.72 -23.65 -28.17
C THR A 60 15.58 -22.50 -27.18
N TRP A 61 16.68 -22.21 -26.49
CA TRP A 61 16.84 -21.10 -25.56
C TRP A 61 17.84 -20.10 -26.12
N ARG A 62 17.60 -18.82 -25.91
CA ARG A 62 18.58 -17.76 -26.11
C ARG A 62 19.18 -17.40 -24.76
N ILE A 63 20.50 -17.39 -24.68
CA ILE A 63 21.24 -17.09 -23.45
C ILE A 63 22.24 -16.00 -23.82
N GLN A 64 22.02 -14.78 -23.33
CA GLN A 64 22.75 -13.59 -23.78
C GLN A 64 22.63 -13.39 -25.31
N ASP A 65 23.72 -13.59 -26.06
CA ASP A 65 23.82 -13.46 -27.52
C ASP A 65 23.89 -14.82 -28.25
N ASP A 66 23.94 -15.94 -27.53
CA ASP A 66 24.05 -17.28 -28.11
C ASP A 66 22.72 -18.05 -28.06
N HIS A 67 22.55 -18.98 -29.01
CA HIS A 67 21.40 -19.88 -29.09
C HIS A 67 21.80 -21.30 -28.68
N VAL A 68 21.08 -21.86 -27.72
CA VAL A 68 21.30 -23.24 -27.27
C VAL A 68 20.07 -24.07 -27.56
N THR A 69 20.24 -25.10 -28.39
CA THR A 69 19.17 -26.04 -28.75
C THR A 69 19.38 -27.36 -28.04
N LEU A 70 18.44 -27.73 -27.17
CA LEU A 70 18.43 -29.02 -26.50
C LEU A 70 17.55 -29.99 -27.29
N ARG A 71 18.07 -31.17 -27.64
CA ARG A 71 17.30 -32.25 -28.26
C ARG A 71 16.99 -33.33 -27.23
N LEU A 72 15.71 -33.64 -27.05
CA LEU A 72 15.18 -34.55 -26.03
C LEU A 72 14.87 -35.96 -26.59
N ASP A 73 15.58 -36.38 -27.64
CA ASP A 73 15.35 -37.67 -28.34
C ASP A 73 16.26 -38.81 -27.88
N ASP A 74 17.43 -38.53 -27.29
CA ASP A 74 18.42 -39.56 -26.98
C ASP A 74 18.82 -39.54 -25.49
N GLU A 75 19.00 -40.73 -24.90
CA GLU A 75 19.56 -40.96 -23.55
C GLU A 75 20.98 -40.36 -23.34
N VAL A 76 21.56 -39.78 -24.40
CA VAL A 76 22.93 -39.25 -24.45
C VAL A 76 22.89 -37.77 -24.80
N LEU A 77 23.25 -36.93 -23.82
CA LEU A 77 23.48 -35.51 -24.00
C LEU A 77 24.60 -35.29 -25.01
N ARG A 78 24.26 -34.81 -26.21
CA ARG A 78 25.23 -34.32 -27.19
C ARG A 78 24.98 -32.84 -27.43
N ASN A 79 25.80 -32.00 -26.81
CA ASN A 79 26.06 -30.70 -27.39
C ASN A 79 26.99 -30.92 -28.58
N TYR A 80 26.68 -30.38 -29.75
CA TYR A 80 27.41 -30.70 -30.98
C TYR A 80 28.86 -30.16 -31.01
N ASP A 81 29.35 -29.47 -29.96
CA ASP A 81 30.66 -28.83 -30.00
C ASP A 81 31.55 -28.91 -28.74
N THR A 82 31.24 -29.70 -27.70
CA THR A 82 32.17 -29.83 -26.56
C THR A 82 32.17 -31.24 -25.94
N GLU A 83 33.31 -31.94 -26.04
CA GLU A 83 33.60 -33.17 -25.29
C GLU A 83 33.82 -32.85 -23.80
N GLY A 84 32.74 -32.90 -23.01
CA GLY A 84 32.77 -32.76 -21.54
C GLY A 84 31.47 -32.19 -20.98
N VAL A 85 31.04 -32.68 -19.81
CA VAL A 85 29.86 -32.13 -19.10
C VAL A 85 30.30 -30.85 -18.37
N ASP A 86 30.08 -29.69 -19.01
CA ASP A 86 30.30 -28.35 -18.43
C ASP A 86 28.96 -27.71 -18.02
N SER A 87 29.02 -26.64 -17.23
CA SER A 87 27.90 -25.77 -16.84
C SER A 87 26.99 -25.36 -18.01
N SER A 88 27.55 -25.19 -19.20
CA SER A 88 26.85 -24.88 -20.45
C SER A 88 25.91 -25.98 -20.95
N LEU A 89 26.16 -27.24 -20.60
CA LEU A 89 25.32 -28.40 -20.93
C LEU A 89 24.17 -28.58 -19.93
N LEU A 90 24.40 -28.26 -18.66
CA LEU A 90 23.36 -28.35 -17.62
C LEU A 90 22.33 -27.24 -17.71
N LEU A 91 22.76 -26.06 -18.16
CA LEU A 91 21.91 -24.87 -18.22
C LEU A 91 20.64 -25.10 -19.07
N PRO A 92 20.68 -25.58 -20.33
CA PRO A 92 19.47 -25.87 -21.11
C PRO A 92 18.59 -26.97 -20.52
N ILE A 93 19.19 -27.97 -19.86
CA ILE A 93 18.47 -29.06 -19.20
C ILE A 93 17.72 -28.51 -17.99
N PHE A 94 18.39 -27.70 -17.17
CA PHE A 94 17.77 -27.06 -16.01
C PHE A 94 16.64 -26.13 -16.43
N LEU A 95 16.86 -25.32 -17.46
CA LEU A 95 15.85 -24.43 -18.04
C LEU A 95 14.65 -25.19 -18.61
N THR A 96 14.85 -26.37 -19.17
CA THR A 96 13.75 -27.19 -19.71
C THR A 96 13.04 -27.97 -18.60
N TYR A 97 13.79 -28.49 -17.63
CA TYR A 97 13.25 -29.24 -16.49
C TYR A 97 12.43 -28.35 -15.55
N GLN A 98 12.87 -27.11 -15.29
CA GLN A 98 12.19 -26.17 -14.39
C GLN A 98 10.78 -25.77 -14.84
N LEU A 99 10.49 -25.91 -16.13
CA LEU A 99 9.16 -25.67 -16.70
C LEU A 99 8.12 -26.68 -16.19
N PHE A 100 8.56 -27.87 -15.79
CA PHE A 100 7.68 -28.97 -15.41
C PHE A 100 7.85 -29.39 -13.96
N PHE A 101 9.08 -29.32 -13.44
CA PHE A 101 9.44 -29.90 -12.14
C PHE A 101 10.29 -28.94 -11.30
N SER A 102 10.41 -29.24 -10.00
CA SER A 102 11.25 -28.47 -9.07
C SER A 102 12.72 -28.84 -9.19
N LEU A 103 13.56 -27.92 -9.70
CA LEU A 103 15.01 -28.12 -9.73
C LEU A 103 15.59 -28.25 -8.32
N GLN A 104 15.06 -27.47 -7.39
CA GLN A 104 15.47 -27.49 -5.99
C GLN A 104 15.22 -28.87 -5.36
N GLU A 105 14.02 -29.43 -5.56
CA GLU A 105 13.66 -30.74 -5.05
C GLU A 105 14.56 -31.82 -5.66
N ARG A 106 14.74 -31.83 -6.98
CA ARG A 106 15.57 -32.82 -7.66
C ARG A 106 17.05 -32.74 -7.24
N LEU A 107 17.60 -31.54 -7.10
CA LEU A 107 18.98 -31.36 -6.64
C LEU A 107 19.12 -31.69 -5.15
N SER A 108 18.08 -31.48 -4.33
CA SER A 108 18.10 -31.90 -2.92
C SER A 108 18.08 -33.42 -2.78
N LEU A 109 17.28 -34.11 -3.59
CA LEU A 109 17.21 -35.57 -3.67
C LEU A 109 18.52 -36.16 -4.20
N TRP A 110 19.16 -35.50 -5.16
CA TRP A 110 20.47 -35.90 -5.69
C TRP A 110 21.59 -35.84 -4.63
N ARG A 111 21.43 -35.03 -3.58
CA ARG A 111 22.49 -34.76 -2.58
C ARG A 111 22.38 -35.55 -1.27
N THR A 112 21.39 -36.41 -1.09
CA THR A 112 20.94 -36.85 0.25
C THR A 112 22.04 -37.25 1.24
N THR A 113 22.39 -36.30 2.10
CA THR A 113 22.51 -36.46 3.56
C THR A 113 21.84 -35.24 4.20
N ASP A 114 20.61 -35.41 4.67
CA ASP A 114 19.79 -34.51 5.49
C ASP A 114 20.13 -33.00 5.51
N SER A 115 19.45 -32.22 4.67
CA SER A 115 18.94 -30.89 5.08
C SER A 115 17.88 -30.39 4.10
N MET A 116 16.66 -30.24 4.60
CA MET A 116 15.50 -29.60 3.97
C MET A 116 15.03 -30.23 2.64
N LYS A 117 14.12 -31.20 2.72
CA LYS A 117 13.25 -31.51 1.58
C LYS A 117 12.50 -30.23 1.21
N ALA A 118 12.69 -29.74 0.00
CA ALA A 118 11.86 -28.66 -0.51
C ALA A 118 10.41 -29.17 -0.58
N PRO A 119 9.41 -28.38 -0.16
CA PRO A 119 8.02 -28.79 -0.26
C PRO A 119 7.67 -29.05 -1.73
N ASP A 120 6.95 -30.15 -1.97
CA ASP A 120 6.44 -30.49 -3.30
C ASP A 120 5.78 -29.26 -3.93
N ARG A 121 6.00 -29.05 -5.23
CA ARG A 121 5.45 -27.89 -5.97
C ARG A 121 3.96 -28.09 -6.28
N SER A 122 3.15 -28.09 -5.22
CA SER A 122 1.69 -28.10 -5.28
C SER A 122 1.10 -26.99 -4.41
N PRO A 123 -0.07 -26.44 -4.79
CA PRO A 123 -0.77 -25.45 -3.97
C PRO A 123 -1.00 -25.96 -2.54
N GLU A 124 -1.42 -27.22 -2.38
CA GLU A 124 -1.74 -27.81 -1.08
C GLU A 124 -0.50 -27.90 -0.18
N SER A 125 0.64 -28.30 -0.75
CA SER A 125 1.91 -28.37 -0.03
C SER A 125 2.34 -26.97 0.43
N TRP A 126 2.33 -25.98 -0.46
CA TRP A 126 2.69 -24.61 -0.10
C TRP A 126 1.75 -24.04 0.96
N LEU A 127 0.44 -24.21 0.81
CA LEU A 127 -0.54 -23.76 1.78
C LEU A 127 -0.34 -24.38 3.16
N ALA A 128 -0.08 -25.68 3.22
CA ALA A 128 0.16 -26.37 4.50
C ALA A 128 1.39 -25.80 5.23
N HIS A 129 2.51 -25.65 4.50
CA HIS A 129 3.76 -25.14 5.07
C HIS A 129 3.63 -23.66 5.46
N PHE A 130 3.08 -22.83 4.57
CA PHE A 130 2.99 -21.39 4.80
C PHE A 130 2.03 -21.08 5.94
N THR A 131 0.90 -21.80 6.02
CA THR A 131 -0.04 -21.68 7.15
C THR A 131 0.64 -22.06 8.46
N GLN A 132 1.47 -23.09 8.49
CA GLN A 132 2.22 -23.46 9.70
C GLN A 132 3.19 -22.35 10.13
N LEU A 133 3.86 -21.69 9.18
CA LEU A 133 4.75 -20.56 9.46
C LEU A 133 3.97 -19.35 9.99
N THR A 134 2.90 -18.95 9.30
CA THR A 134 2.09 -17.78 9.69
C THR A 134 1.30 -18.00 10.97
N GLN A 135 0.96 -19.24 11.33
CA GLN A 135 0.32 -19.56 12.62
C GLN A 135 1.20 -19.15 13.82
N GLN A 136 2.51 -18.99 13.67
CA GLN A 136 3.36 -18.44 14.72
C GLN A 136 2.95 -17.01 15.12
N LEU A 137 2.39 -16.25 14.17
CA LEU A 137 1.91 -14.90 14.40
C LEU A 137 0.60 -14.91 15.20
N THR A 138 -0.26 -15.91 15.01
CA THR A 138 -1.58 -15.96 15.65
C THR A 138 -1.56 -16.58 17.06
N LYS A 139 -0.51 -17.34 17.42
CA LYS A 139 -0.40 -18.09 18.69
C LYS A 139 -0.31 -17.23 19.95
N LYS A 140 0.05 -15.96 19.85
CA LYS A 140 0.23 -15.07 20.99
C LYS A 140 -0.36 -13.71 20.70
N ASP A 141 -0.77 -13.04 21.77
CA ASP A 141 -1.17 -11.64 21.70
C ASP A 141 0.05 -10.73 21.86
N TYR A 142 0.00 -9.59 21.19
CA TYR A 142 1.10 -8.64 21.11
C TYR A 142 0.81 -7.44 21.97
N ARG A 143 1.83 -6.96 22.68
CA ARG A 143 1.67 -5.77 23.51
C ARG A 143 1.82 -4.47 22.72
N SER A 144 2.27 -4.53 21.48
CA SER A 144 2.52 -3.37 20.63
C SER A 144 2.65 -3.80 19.18
N ILE A 145 2.33 -2.90 18.25
CA ILE A 145 2.55 -3.14 16.81
C ILE A 145 4.05 -3.36 16.51
N ARG A 146 4.95 -2.74 17.27
CA ARG A 146 6.42 -2.98 17.15
C ARG A 146 6.83 -4.41 17.49
N GLU A 147 6.15 -5.04 18.44
CA GLU A 147 6.41 -6.44 18.76
C GLU A 147 5.93 -7.36 17.64
N LEU A 148 4.77 -7.06 17.07
CA LEU A 148 4.21 -7.74 15.91
C LEU A 148 5.13 -7.62 14.69
N GLU A 149 5.62 -6.42 14.37
CA GLU A 149 6.60 -6.16 13.29
C GLU A 149 7.84 -7.06 13.43
N ARG A 150 8.41 -7.15 14.63
CA ARG A 150 9.59 -7.99 14.86
C ARG A 150 9.31 -9.47 14.65
N GLN A 151 8.13 -9.96 15.04
CA GLN A 151 7.78 -11.36 14.78
C GLN A 151 7.48 -11.61 13.31
N GLN A 152 6.82 -10.67 12.63
CA GLN A 152 6.59 -10.71 11.21
C GLN A 152 7.92 -10.84 10.44
N ALA A 153 8.94 -10.07 10.82
CA ALA A 153 10.26 -10.14 10.19
C ALA A 153 10.92 -11.52 10.39
N LEU A 154 10.84 -12.10 11.59
CA LEU A 154 11.36 -13.44 11.87
C LEU A 154 10.64 -14.53 11.08
N VAL A 155 9.32 -14.41 10.92
CA VAL A 155 8.55 -15.35 10.10
C VAL A 155 8.91 -15.19 8.62
N ARG A 156 9.13 -13.97 8.12
CA ARG A 156 9.62 -13.71 6.75
C ARG A 156 10.98 -14.35 6.49
N GLU A 157 11.91 -14.28 7.43
CA GLU A 157 13.22 -14.95 7.29
C GLU A 157 13.07 -16.47 7.14
N GLN A 158 12.06 -17.07 7.78
CA GLN A 158 11.78 -18.51 7.65
C GLN A 158 11.23 -18.90 6.28
N PHE A 159 10.70 -17.97 5.48
CA PHE A 159 10.28 -18.25 4.10
C PHE A 159 11.45 -18.30 3.12
N VAL A 160 12.55 -17.59 3.39
CA VAL A 160 13.69 -17.45 2.48
C VAL A 160 14.26 -18.80 2.00
N PRO A 161 14.45 -19.82 2.87
CA PRO A 161 14.96 -21.13 2.42
C PRO A 161 14.02 -21.88 1.47
N PHE A 162 12.72 -21.59 1.51
CA PHE A 162 11.69 -22.25 0.71
C PHE A 162 11.35 -21.50 -0.57
N GLN A 163 11.92 -20.32 -0.79
CA GLN A 163 11.68 -19.55 -2.00
C GLN A 163 12.20 -20.31 -3.23
N PRO A 164 11.38 -20.49 -4.28
CA PRO A 164 11.81 -21.12 -5.53
C PRO A 164 13.03 -20.43 -6.11
N TYR A 165 13.97 -21.23 -6.60
CA TYR A 165 15.15 -20.70 -7.28
C TYR A 165 14.78 -20.11 -8.64
N GLU A 166 13.80 -20.72 -9.30
CA GLU A 166 13.23 -20.37 -10.58
C GLU A 166 12.58 -18.98 -10.51
N TRP A 167 13.07 -18.05 -11.32
CA TRP A 167 12.59 -16.66 -11.32
C TRP A 167 11.10 -16.56 -11.65
N GLU A 168 10.60 -17.48 -12.49
CA GLU A 168 9.22 -17.52 -12.97
C GLU A 168 8.22 -17.90 -11.86
N TRP A 169 8.67 -18.66 -10.84
CA TRP A 169 7.84 -19.13 -9.72
C TRP A 169 7.89 -18.20 -8.51
N ARG A 170 8.84 -17.26 -8.47
CA ARG A 170 8.94 -16.30 -7.36
C ARG A 170 7.72 -15.40 -7.23
N PRO A 171 7.13 -14.85 -8.31
CA PRO A 171 5.95 -14.00 -8.19
C PRO A 171 4.79 -14.73 -7.50
N ILE A 172 4.47 -15.97 -7.91
CA ILE A 172 3.36 -16.71 -7.30
C ILE A 172 3.66 -17.18 -5.87
N PHE A 173 4.91 -17.51 -5.58
CA PHE A 173 5.35 -17.79 -4.21
C PHE A 173 5.18 -16.57 -3.31
N THR A 174 5.65 -15.40 -3.76
CA THR A 174 5.50 -14.14 -3.03
C THR A 174 4.02 -13.77 -2.87
N LEU A 175 3.19 -13.97 -3.89
CA LEU A 175 1.75 -13.73 -3.80
C LEU A 175 1.11 -14.58 -2.71
N TYR A 176 1.37 -15.89 -2.70
CA TYR A 176 0.84 -16.80 -1.67
C TYR A 176 1.33 -16.43 -0.26
N GLN A 177 2.63 -16.17 -0.14
CA GLN A 177 3.22 -15.75 1.12
C GLN A 177 2.56 -14.48 1.64
N SER A 178 2.44 -13.44 0.81
CA SER A 178 1.90 -12.14 1.22
C SER A 178 0.40 -12.21 1.53
N LEU A 179 -0.39 -13.01 0.82
CA LEU A 179 -1.81 -13.22 1.13
C LEU A 179 -2.01 -13.94 2.48
N LEU A 180 -1.26 -15.01 2.74
CA LEU A 180 -1.33 -15.70 4.04
C LEU A 180 -0.75 -14.86 5.18
N MET A 181 0.21 -13.99 4.88
CA MET A 181 0.72 -13.00 5.81
C MET A 181 -0.35 -11.96 6.14
N ALA A 182 -1.11 -11.47 5.16
CA ALA A 182 -2.24 -10.58 5.35
C ALA A 182 -3.32 -11.22 6.25
N GLU A 183 -3.72 -12.46 5.93
CA GLU A 183 -4.69 -13.23 6.72
C GLU A 183 -4.27 -13.33 8.20
N ALA A 184 -2.99 -13.59 8.47
CA ALA A 184 -2.51 -13.73 9.84
C ALA A 184 -2.29 -12.39 10.57
N LEU A 185 -1.85 -11.34 9.86
CA LEU A 185 -1.45 -10.08 10.48
C LEU A 185 -2.61 -9.10 10.66
N PHE A 186 -3.50 -8.97 9.69
CA PHE A 186 -4.57 -7.96 9.73
C PHE A 186 -5.43 -8.08 11.01
N PRO A 187 -5.88 -9.28 11.45
CA PRO A 187 -6.64 -9.40 12.68
C PRO A 187 -5.82 -8.98 13.91
N LYS A 188 -4.51 -9.28 13.92
CA LYS A 188 -3.61 -8.94 15.03
C LYS A 188 -3.28 -7.45 15.08
N ILE A 189 -3.17 -6.79 13.93
CA ILE A 189 -3.05 -5.33 13.83
C ILE A 189 -4.32 -4.68 14.39
N ALA A 190 -5.49 -5.08 13.89
CA ALA A 190 -6.78 -4.54 14.34
C ALA A 190 -6.98 -4.72 15.86
N GLN A 191 -6.76 -5.94 16.36
CA GLN A 191 -6.85 -6.25 17.79
C GLN A 191 -5.92 -5.37 18.63
N THR A 192 -4.64 -5.26 18.24
CA THR A 192 -3.63 -4.51 19.02
C THR A 192 -3.92 -3.00 19.04
N LEU A 193 -4.41 -2.44 17.94
CA LEU A 193 -4.82 -1.03 17.86
C LEU A 193 -6.07 -0.75 18.72
N ASN A 194 -7.03 -1.68 18.75
CA ASN A 194 -8.26 -1.55 19.54
C ASN A 194 -7.99 -1.66 21.05
N GLU A 195 -7.09 -2.55 21.47
CA GLU A 195 -6.78 -2.78 22.90
C GLU A 195 -5.91 -1.67 23.53
N GLN A 196 -5.15 -0.90 22.75
CA GLN A 196 -4.20 0.09 23.26
C GLN A 196 -4.32 1.50 22.63
N PRO A 197 -5.46 2.19 22.86
CA PRO A 197 -5.71 3.51 22.27
C PRO A 197 -4.74 4.62 22.75
N ALA A 198 -4.01 4.42 23.84
CA ALA A 198 -3.11 5.43 24.40
C ALA A 198 -1.79 5.62 23.60
N LEU A 199 -1.43 4.71 22.70
CA LEU A 199 -0.17 4.74 21.93
C LEU A 199 -0.37 5.00 20.42
N LEU A 200 -1.61 5.37 20.02
CA LEU A 200 -2.09 5.27 18.64
C LEU A 200 -1.24 5.97 17.59
N GLN A 201 -0.66 7.15 17.83
CA GLN A 201 -0.08 7.89 16.71
C GLN A 201 1.13 7.18 16.07
N TYR A 202 2.09 6.74 16.89
CA TYR A 202 3.27 6.06 16.35
C TYR A 202 2.97 4.59 15.99
N GLU A 203 2.08 3.92 16.74
CA GLU A 203 1.72 2.53 16.43
C GLU A 203 0.82 2.41 15.19
N SER A 204 -0.10 3.35 14.97
CA SER A 204 -0.90 3.45 13.74
C SER A 204 0.01 3.62 12.53
N TRP A 205 1.02 4.49 12.62
CA TRP A 205 1.99 4.67 11.53
C TRP A 205 2.76 3.37 11.21
N ILE A 206 3.18 2.60 12.23
CA ILE A 206 3.84 1.31 11.96
C ILE A 206 2.85 0.31 11.34
N ALA A 207 1.61 0.29 11.84
CA ALA A 207 0.57 -0.59 11.33
C ALA A 207 0.26 -0.28 9.86
N GLU A 208 0.11 0.99 9.51
CA GLU A 208 -0.06 1.49 8.14
C GLU A 208 1.10 1.00 7.26
N ARG A 209 2.35 1.22 7.67
CA ARG A 209 3.52 0.74 6.92
C ARG A 209 3.54 -0.79 6.74
N LEU A 210 3.23 -1.57 7.79
CA LEU A 210 3.19 -3.03 7.69
C LEU A 210 2.14 -3.52 6.70
N VAL A 211 1.00 -2.83 6.66
CA VAL A 211 -0.07 -3.11 5.71
C VAL A 211 0.38 -2.73 4.30
N GLU A 212 0.93 -1.52 4.11
CA GLU A 212 1.48 -1.05 2.84
C GLU A 212 2.56 -1.99 2.28
N ASP A 213 3.49 -2.47 3.12
CA ASP A 213 4.54 -3.41 2.72
C ASP A 213 3.95 -4.70 2.11
N ILE A 214 2.84 -5.19 2.65
CA ILE A 214 2.14 -6.39 2.14
C ILE A 214 1.41 -6.08 0.84
N LEU A 215 0.70 -4.95 0.77
CA LEU A 215 0.00 -4.50 -0.44
C LEU A 215 0.98 -4.33 -1.61
N ASP A 216 2.10 -3.64 -1.37
CA ASP A 216 3.14 -3.43 -2.38
C ASP A 216 3.76 -4.74 -2.86
N GLU A 217 3.95 -5.72 -1.96
CA GLU A 217 4.45 -7.04 -2.34
C GLU A 217 3.47 -7.80 -3.23
N VAL A 218 2.18 -7.76 -2.90
CA VAL A 218 1.12 -8.36 -3.72
C VAL A 218 1.06 -7.68 -5.08
N GLU A 219 1.11 -6.35 -5.13
CA GLU A 219 1.08 -5.60 -6.38
C GLU A 219 2.29 -5.90 -7.26
N ARG A 220 3.51 -5.90 -6.68
CA ARG A 220 4.75 -6.24 -7.38
C ARG A 220 4.71 -7.67 -7.92
N ALA A 221 4.27 -8.64 -7.10
CA ALA A 221 4.13 -10.04 -7.51
C ALA A 221 3.12 -10.18 -8.66
N LYS A 222 1.93 -9.57 -8.54
CA LYS A 222 0.91 -9.53 -9.60
C LYS A 222 1.47 -8.96 -10.91
N GLY A 223 2.14 -7.81 -10.84
CA GLY A 223 2.72 -7.15 -12.01
C GLY A 223 3.73 -8.02 -12.73
N GLN A 224 4.55 -8.76 -11.98
CA GLN A 224 5.51 -9.72 -12.55
C GLN A 224 4.82 -10.92 -13.20
N MET A 225 3.72 -11.43 -12.62
CA MET A 225 2.94 -12.55 -13.17
C MET A 225 2.26 -12.24 -14.51
N VAL A 226 1.82 -10.99 -14.70
CA VAL A 226 1.19 -10.56 -15.96
C VAL A 226 2.20 -10.53 -17.11
N VAL A 227 3.48 -10.26 -16.80
CA VAL A 227 4.57 -10.16 -17.78
C VAL A 227 5.21 -11.54 -18.04
N SER A 228 5.35 -12.38 -17.02
CA SER A 228 5.84 -13.76 -17.20
C SER A 228 4.76 -14.61 -17.88
N HIS A 229 4.94 -14.94 -19.15
CA HIS A 229 4.05 -15.84 -19.88
C HIS A 229 3.69 -17.07 -19.03
N THR A 230 2.39 -17.41 -18.97
CA THR A 230 1.82 -18.48 -18.14
C THR A 230 2.66 -19.76 -18.20
N LEU A 231 3.38 -20.05 -17.12
CA LEU A 231 4.13 -21.29 -16.97
C LEU A 231 3.18 -22.48 -16.92
N PHE A 232 3.63 -23.60 -17.46
CA PHE A 232 2.95 -24.87 -17.27
C PHE A 232 2.95 -25.22 -15.77
N GLY A 233 1.78 -25.54 -15.20
CA GLY A 233 1.64 -25.89 -13.77
C GLY A 233 1.31 -24.73 -12.82
N VAL A 234 1.20 -23.48 -13.28
CA VAL A 234 0.72 -22.36 -12.45
C VAL A 234 -0.82 -22.35 -12.31
N GLU A 235 -1.54 -22.95 -13.25
CA GLU A 235 -3.00 -22.99 -13.27
C GLU A 235 -3.64 -23.53 -11.97
N PRO A 236 -3.18 -24.64 -11.37
CA PRO A 236 -3.67 -25.11 -10.06
C PRO A 236 -3.52 -24.07 -8.95
N PHE A 237 -2.49 -23.22 -9.00
CA PHE A 237 -2.30 -22.16 -8.03
C PHE A 237 -3.27 -20.99 -8.28
N LEU A 238 -3.49 -20.61 -9.53
CA LEU A 238 -4.48 -19.57 -9.88
C LEU A 238 -5.90 -19.94 -9.45
N LEU A 239 -6.25 -21.23 -9.51
CA LEU A 239 -7.55 -21.74 -9.03
C LEU A 239 -7.75 -21.54 -7.53
N LYS A 240 -6.66 -21.45 -6.75
CA LYS A 240 -6.69 -21.27 -5.29
C LYS A 240 -6.62 -19.81 -4.84
N LEU A 241 -6.26 -18.87 -5.72
CA LEU A 241 -6.16 -17.46 -5.35
C LEU A 241 -7.47 -16.85 -4.82
N PRO A 242 -8.66 -17.11 -5.40
CA PRO A 242 -9.92 -16.56 -4.87
C PRO A 242 -10.17 -16.96 -3.41
N GLU A 243 -9.91 -18.23 -3.07
CA GLU A 243 -10.04 -18.76 -1.70
C GLU A 243 -9.09 -18.04 -0.73
N LEU A 244 -7.85 -17.75 -1.15
CA LEU A 244 -6.87 -17.06 -0.31
C LEU A 244 -7.21 -15.59 -0.09
N VAL A 245 -7.68 -14.90 -1.14
CA VAL A 245 -8.12 -13.52 -1.02
C VAL A 245 -9.37 -13.44 -0.13
N GLU A 246 -10.34 -14.33 -0.29
CA GLU A 246 -11.50 -14.42 0.61
C GLU A 246 -11.05 -14.58 2.07
N ARG A 247 -10.13 -15.50 2.35
CA ARG A 247 -9.60 -15.69 3.71
C ARG A 247 -8.92 -14.44 4.26
N ALA A 248 -8.15 -13.73 3.43
CA ALA A 248 -7.47 -12.50 3.84
C ALA A 248 -8.44 -11.30 4.01
N THR A 249 -9.56 -11.26 3.29
CA THR A 249 -10.42 -10.07 3.22
C THR A 249 -11.79 -10.22 3.87
N MET A 250 -12.31 -11.43 4.09
CA MET A 250 -13.69 -11.65 4.58
C MET A 250 -13.79 -12.39 5.92
N GLN A 251 -12.68 -12.51 6.65
CA GLN A 251 -12.66 -13.04 8.01
C GLN A 251 -12.83 -11.97 9.11
N MET A 252 -12.79 -10.69 8.74
CA MET A 252 -12.89 -9.55 9.66
C MET A 252 -13.51 -8.34 8.98
N THR A 253 -13.96 -7.37 9.77
CA THR A 253 -14.60 -6.13 9.31
C THR A 253 -13.71 -4.90 9.50
N GLU A 254 -12.72 -4.96 10.39
CA GLU A 254 -11.72 -3.90 10.56
C GLU A 254 -10.80 -3.81 9.34
N LEU A 255 -10.04 -2.71 9.23
CA LEU A 255 -9.07 -2.51 8.13
C LEU A 255 -9.71 -2.71 6.75
N PHE A 256 -10.92 -2.15 6.54
CA PHE A 256 -11.64 -2.31 5.27
C PHE A 256 -10.83 -1.86 4.06
N LYS A 257 -10.25 -0.64 4.10
CA LYS A 257 -9.48 -0.08 2.97
C LYS A 257 -8.40 -1.04 2.43
N PRO A 258 -7.46 -1.58 3.24
CA PRO A 258 -6.46 -2.51 2.72
C PRO A 258 -7.05 -3.87 2.31
N ARG A 259 -8.06 -4.41 3.01
CA ARG A 259 -8.73 -5.65 2.58
C ARG A 259 -9.39 -5.49 1.23
N PHE A 260 -10.11 -4.39 1.05
CA PHE A 260 -10.77 -4.05 -0.20
C PHE A 260 -9.74 -3.84 -1.32
N HIS A 261 -8.60 -3.21 -1.04
CA HIS A 261 -7.53 -3.05 -2.01
C HIS A 261 -6.93 -4.40 -2.46
N LEU A 262 -6.64 -5.32 -1.53
CA LEU A 262 -6.20 -6.69 -1.89
C LEU A 262 -7.22 -7.39 -2.79
N TYR A 263 -8.50 -7.23 -2.48
CA TYR A 263 -9.57 -7.81 -3.26
C TYR A 263 -9.59 -7.25 -4.69
N GLN A 264 -9.53 -5.92 -4.84
CA GLN A 264 -9.45 -5.26 -6.14
C GLN A 264 -8.24 -5.70 -6.94
N MET A 265 -7.06 -5.84 -6.31
CA MET A 265 -5.85 -6.26 -7.00
C MET A 265 -6.01 -7.60 -7.70
N LEU A 266 -6.71 -8.56 -7.08
CA LEU A 266 -6.98 -9.87 -7.68
C LEU A 266 -8.07 -9.78 -8.75
N TRP A 267 -9.22 -9.18 -8.45
CA TRP A 267 -10.39 -9.23 -9.33
C TRP A 267 -10.31 -8.27 -10.54
N LYS A 268 -9.52 -7.20 -10.45
CA LYS A 268 -9.14 -6.37 -11.61
C LYS A 268 -8.01 -7.00 -12.44
N SER A 269 -7.39 -8.08 -11.97
CA SER A 269 -6.30 -8.72 -12.71
C SER A 269 -6.82 -9.58 -13.85
N SER A 270 -6.05 -9.64 -14.94
CA SER A 270 -6.30 -10.57 -16.04
C SER A 270 -5.90 -12.03 -15.71
N LEU A 271 -5.60 -12.33 -14.44
CA LEU A 271 -5.15 -13.66 -14.00
C LEU A 271 -6.31 -14.64 -13.85
N LEU A 272 -7.52 -14.14 -13.61
CA LEU A 272 -8.71 -14.94 -13.34
C LEU A 272 -9.57 -15.15 -14.58
N SER A 273 -10.22 -16.30 -14.62
CA SER A 273 -11.18 -16.67 -15.67
C SER A 273 -12.57 -16.08 -15.40
N THR A 274 -13.36 -15.89 -16.47
CA THR A 274 -14.78 -15.45 -16.37
C THR A 274 -15.60 -16.39 -15.48
N THR A 275 -15.29 -17.69 -15.48
CA THR A 275 -15.97 -18.67 -14.60
C THR A 275 -15.72 -18.41 -13.11
N GLN A 276 -14.51 -17.96 -12.75
CA GLN A 276 -14.20 -17.61 -11.36
C GLN A 276 -14.90 -16.31 -10.96
N TYR A 277 -15.03 -15.36 -11.89
CA TYR A 277 -15.74 -14.10 -11.69
C TYR A 277 -17.22 -14.33 -11.35
N GLU A 278 -17.91 -15.17 -12.13
CA GLU A 278 -19.31 -15.52 -11.86
C GLU A 278 -19.49 -16.33 -10.57
N ALA A 279 -18.58 -17.27 -10.30
CA ALA A 279 -18.61 -18.04 -9.06
C ALA A 279 -18.49 -17.15 -7.82
N GLU A 280 -17.69 -16.09 -7.89
CA GLU A 280 -17.55 -15.13 -6.81
C GLU A 280 -18.81 -14.28 -6.61
N LYS A 281 -19.45 -13.82 -7.70
CA LYS A 281 -20.75 -13.13 -7.60
C LYS A 281 -21.81 -14.01 -6.93
N GLU A 282 -21.88 -15.29 -7.30
CA GLU A 282 -22.78 -16.25 -6.63
C GLU A 282 -22.44 -16.46 -5.16
N ARG A 283 -21.15 -16.51 -4.80
CA ARG A 283 -20.69 -16.65 -3.41
C ARG A 283 -21.10 -15.42 -2.60
N LEU A 284 -20.85 -14.21 -3.11
CA LEU A 284 -21.24 -12.96 -2.47
C LEU A 284 -22.75 -12.86 -2.30
N ALA A 285 -23.56 -13.35 -3.23
CA ALA A 285 -25.01 -13.38 -3.09
C ALA A 285 -25.50 -14.26 -1.91
N ARG A 286 -24.69 -15.22 -1.47
CA ARG A 286 -24.98 -16.12 -0.33
C ARG A 286 -24.25 -15.71 0.95
N SER A 287 -23.33 -14.76 0.88
CA SER A 287 -22.54 -14.28 2.02
C SER A 287 -23.39 -13.45 2.97
N THR A 288 -23.17 -13.63 4.27
CA THR A 288 -23.77 -12.82 5.34
C THR A 288 -22.77 -11.83 5.95
N HIS A 289 -21.59 -11.66 5.35
CA HIS A 289 -20.56 -10.76 5.86
C HIS A 289 -21.03 -9.29 5.79
N PRO A 290 -20.81 -8.44 6.82
CA PRO A 290 -21.29 -7.06 6.84
C PRO A 290 -20.83 -6.20 5.66
N ASP A 291 -19.61 -6.44 5.17
CA ASP A 291 -19.05 -5.71 4.04
C ASP A 291 -19.52 -6.21 2.66
N THR A 292 -20.25 -7.34 2.60
CA THR A 292 -20.69 -7.96 1.34
C THR A 292 -21.32 -6.97 0.36
N PRO A 293 -22.17 -6.01 0.77
CA PRO A 293 -22.75 -5.04 -0.15
C PRO A 293 -21.71 -4.20 -0.91
N PHE A 294 -20.59 -3.84 -0.27
CA PHE A 294 -19.52 -3.07 -0.91
C PHE A 294 -18.73 -3.91 -1.90
N PHE A 295 -18.46 -5.17 -1.56
CA PHE A 295 -17.83 -6.12 -2.49
C PHE A 295 -18.74 -6.45 -3.68
N GLN A 296 -20.06 -6.53 -3.49
CA GLN A 296 -21.02 -6.68 -4.59
C GLN A 296 -21.06 -5.43 -5.48
N ALA A 297 -21.09 -4.24 -4.88
CA ALA A 297 -21.05 -2.97 -5.59
C ALA A 297 -19.79 -2.81 -6.43
N PHE A 298 -18.65 -3.32 -5.97
CA PHE A 298 -17.43 -3.38 -6.77
C PHE A 298 -17.65 -4.06 -8.14
N PHE A 299 -18.26 -5.24 -8.19
CA PHE A 299 -18.52 -5.94 -9.47
C PHE A 299 -19.42 -5.14 -10.40
N LEU A 300 -20.46 -4.50 -9.85
CA LEU A 300 -21.37 -3.68 -10.63
C LEU A 300 -20.68 -2.45 -11.23
N ILE A 301 -19.78 -1.82 -10.46
CA ILE A 301 -18.96 -0.71 -10.95
C ILE A 301 -18.07 -1.17 -12.11
N GLU A 302 -17.38 -2.31 -11.96
CA GLU A 302 -16.52 -2.84 -13.02
C GLU A 302 -17.30 -3.23 -14.29
N GLU A 303 -18.54 -3.68 -14.15
CA GLU A 303 -19.43 -4.01 -15.26
C GLU A 303 -20.08 -2.75 -15.89
N GLY A 304 -19.94 -1.59 -15.26
CA GLY A 304 -20.60 -0.34 -15.66
C GLY A 304 -22.11 -0.35 -15.43
N GLU A 305 -22.60 -1.22 -14.53
CA GLU A 305 -24.00 -1.30 -14.15
C GLU A 305 -24.35 -0.25 -13.08
N ASP A 306 -25.64 0.09 -13.01
CA ASP A 306 -26.17 0.95 -11.96
C ASP A 306 -26.22 0.18 -10.64
N ILE A 307 -25.93 0.87 -9.53
CA ILE A 307 -26.03 0.26 -8.21
C ILE A 307 -27.52 0.00 -7.90
N PRO A 308 -27.89 -1.23 -7.48
CA PRO A 308 -29.26 -1.54 -7.18
C PRO A 308 -29.73 -0.74 -5.96
N PRO A 309 -31.03 -0.38 -5.90
CA PRO A 309 -31.60 0.30 -4.74
C PRO A 309 -31.38 -0.43 -3.40
N SER A 310 -31.13 -1.74 -3.43
CA SER A 310 -30.81 -2.52 -2.22
C SER A 310 -29.49 -2.12 -1.55
N PHE A 311 -28.56 -1.49 -2.28
CA PHE A 311 -27.39 -0.85 -1.68
C PHE A 311 -27.80 0.32 -0.76
N SER A 312 -28.96 0.93 -1.00
CA SER A 312 -29.46 2.14 -0.34
C SER A 312 -30.57 1.90 0.68
N ILE A 313 -30.95 0.66 0.99
CA ILE A 313 -32.15 0.39 1.82
C ILE A 313 -31.80 -0.57 2.96
N GLY A 314 -31.16 -0.04 4.00
CA GLY A 314 -30.99 -0.72 5.28
C GLY A 314 -30.51 0.24 6.36
N GLU A 315 -30.87 -0.02 7.62
CA GLU A 315 -30.22 0.61 8.78
C GLU A 315 -28.77 0.10 8.84
N TRP A 316 -27.85 0.81 8.19
CA TRP A 316 -26.42 0.48 8.27
C TRP A 316 -25.94 0.64 9.70
N THR A 317 -25.10 -0.29 10.15
CA THR A 317 -24.40 -0.12 11.43
C THR A 317 -23.40 1.02 11.34
N GLU A 318 -22.97 1.56 12.47
CA GLU A 318 -21.89 2.57 12.53
C GLU A 318 -20.63 2.10 11.78
N GLU A 319 -20.29 0.82 11.91
CA GLU A 319 -19.16 0.22 11.19
C GLU A 319 -19.36 0.23 9.67
N GLN A 320 -20.55 -0.12 9.19
CA GLN A 320 -20.87 -0.07 7.76
C GLN A 320 -20.87 1.35 7.21
N LEU A 321 -21.32 2.34 7.99
CA LEU A 321 -21.22 3.76 7.62
C LEU A 321 -19.75 4.19 7.47
N LEU A 322 -18.87 3.77 8.38
CA LEU A 322 -17.42 4.04 8.26
C LEU A 322 -16.79 3.31 7.07
N THR A 323 -17.22 2.08 6.79
CA THR A 323 -16.81 1.34 5.58
C THR A 323 -17.25 2.08 4.31
N ALA A 324 -18.47 2.62 4.29
CA ALA A 324 -19.00 3.37 3.16
C ALA A 324 -18.17 4.62 2.85
N LEU A 325 -17.65 5.33 3.86
CA LEU A 325 -16.74 6.46 3.65
C LEU A 325 -15.48 6.04 2.86
N HIS A 326 -14.89 4.90 3.21
CA HIS A 326 -13.73 4.38 2.48
C HIS A 326 -14.10 3.88 1.08
N PHE A 327 -15.30 3.29 0.93
CA PHE A 327 -15.79 2.86 -0.39
C PHE A 327 -16.09 4.05 -1.31
N ALA A 328 -16.53 5.19 -0.76
CA ALA A 328 -16.75 6.39 -1.56
C ALA A 328 -15.46 6.93 -2.19
N GLU A 329 -14.31 6.83 -1.50
CA GLU A 329 -13.00 7.16 -2.11
C GLU A 329 -12.72 6.29 -3.34
N TYR A 330 -13.11 5.01 -3.30
CA TYR A 330 -12.98 4.14 -4.47
C TYR A 330 -13.93 4.54 -5.60
N ALA A 331 -15.20 4.79 -5.27
CA ALA A 331 -16.18 5.22 -6.27
C ALA A 331 -15.78 6.53 -6.95
N ASP A 332 -15.15 7.46 -6.23
CA ASP A 332 -14.59 8.69 -6.78
C ASP A 332 -13.46 8.41 -7.79
N VAL A 333 -12.54 7.50 -7.46
CA VAL A 333 -11.44 7.09 -8.37
C VAL A 333 -11.96 6.43 -9.65
N GLU A 334 -13.09 5.72 -9.60
CA GLU A 334 -13.74 5.11 -10.76
C GLU A 334 -14.74 6.04 -11.46
N ASP A 335 -14.70 7.36 -11.19
CA ASP A 335 -15.57 8.38 -11.78
C ASP A 335 -17.09 8.12 -11.57
N ARG A 336 -17.46 7.38 -10.52
CA ARG A 336 -18.85 7.06 -10.16
C ARG A 336 -19.45 8.08 -9.19
N SER A 337 -19.63 9.30 -9.69
CA SER A 337 -20.19 10.41 -8.89
C SER A 337 -21.61 10.14 -8.36
N ASP A 338 -22.37 9.26 -9.02
CA ASP A 338 -23.70 8.82 -8.58
C ASP A 338 -23.63 8.12 -7.21
N ILE A 339 -22.63 7.25 -7.02
CA ILE A 339 -22.42 6.51 -5.78
C ILE A 339 -21.87 7.42 -4.69
N VAL A 340 -20.91 8.29 -5.04
CA VAL A 340 -20.35 9.26 -4.10
C VAL A 340 -21.44 10.16 -3.53
N ARG A 341 -22.37 10.63 -4.38
CA ARG A 341 -23.54 11.41 -3.95
C ARG A 341 -24.48 10.61 -3.07
N LEU A 342 -24.80 9.38 -3.46
CA LEU A 342 -25.66 8.50 -2.64
C LEU A 342 -25.07 8.30 -1.23
N ILE A 343 -23.77 8.03 -1.13
CA ILE A 343 -23.11 7.86 0.17
C ILE A 343 -23.10 9.19 0.93
N ALA A 344 -22.85 10.32 0.27
CA ALA A 344 -22.91 11.65 0.90
C ALA A 344 -24.30 11.94 1.49
N ASP A 345 -25.38 11.64 0.76
CA ASP A 345 -26.76 11.80 1.24
C ASP A 345 -27.04 10.94 2.49
N ILE A 346 -26.55 9.70 2.51
CA ILE A 346 -26.68 8.81 3.68
C ILE A 346 -25.86 9.35 4.85
N MET A 347 -24.62 9.79 4.60
CA MET A 347 -23.75 10.35 5.64
C MET A 347 -24.35 11.61 6.26
N GLU A 348 -24.99 12.48 5.45
CA GLU A 348 -25.70 13.66 5.96
C GLU A 348 -26.81 13.28 6.95
N GLN A 349 -27.61 12.25 6.62
CA GLN A 349 -28.70 11.78 7.48
C GLN A 349 -28.17 11.18 8.80
N GLU A 350 -27.01 10.51 8.75
CA GLU A 350 -26.40 9.79 9.88
C GLU A 350 -25.29 10.59 10.61
N LEU A 351 -25.15 11.90 10.35
CA LEU A 351 -24.12 12.74 10.96
C LEU A 351 -24.13 12.68 12.49
N GLU A 352 -25.31 12.67 13.11
CA GLU A 352 -25.44 12.63 14.57
C GLU A 352 -24.98 11.27 15.15
N THR A 353 -25.23 10.19 14.41
CA THR A 353 -24.77 8.83 14.76
C THR A 353 -23.24 8.76 14.68
N LEU A 354 -22.66 9.29 13.60
CA LEU A 354 -21.22 9.23 13.32
C LEU A 354 -20.38 10.20 14.14
N LEU A 355 -20.92 11.36 14.49
CA LEU A 355 -20.23 12.44 15.18
C LEU A 355 -20.88 12.71 16.54
N HIS A 356 -20.95 11.71 17.41
CA HIS A 356 -21.48 11.91 18.76
C HIS A 356 -20.41 12.46 19.72
N ARG A 357 -20.83 13.22 20.73
CA ARG A 357 -19.92 13.96 21.64
C ARG A 357 -19.12 13.08 22.59
N ASP A 358 -19.52 11.82 22.77
CA ASP A 358 -18.84 10.89 23.67
C ASP A 358 -17.59 10.25 23.02
N LEU A 359 -17.33 10.54 21.74
CA LEU A 359 -16.12 10.09 21.04
C LEU A 359 -14.86 10.73 21.61
N ASP A 360 -13.76 9.98 21.55
CA ASP A 360 -12.43 10.53 21.77
C ASP A 360 -12.16 11.66 20.74
N PRO A 361 -11.61 12.83 21.14
CA PRO A 361 -11.38 13.96 20.26
C PRO A 361 -10.55 13.64 19.02
N LEU A 362 -9.61 12.69 19.11
CA LEU A 362 -8.80 12.28 17.96
C LEU A 362 -9.64 11.49 16.95
N ILE A 363 -10.49 10.58 17.42
CA ILE A 363 -11.40 9.81 16.57
C ILE A 363 -12.41 10.75 15.91
N LEU A 364 -12.99 11.67 16.67
CA LEU A 364 -13.92 12.67 16.16
C LEU A 364 -13.27 13.53 15.08
N THR A 365 -12.04 14.00 15.31
CA THR A 365 -11.26 14.74 14.29
C THR A 365 -11.07 13.90 13.02
N LYS A 366 -10.62 12.64 13.14
CA LYS A 366 -10.45 11.76 11.97
C LYS A 366 -11.74 11.57 11.17
N ARG A 367 -12.87 11.31 11.85
CA ARG A 367 -14.18 11.16 11.19
C ARG A 367 -14.64 12.44 10.51
N LEU A 368 -14.44 13.60 11.15
CA LEU A 368 -14.73 14.90 10.54
C LEU A 368 -13.95 15.09 9.24
N HIS A 369 -12.65 14.76 9.22
CA HIS A 369 -11.84 14.83 8.00
C HIS A 369 -12.34 13.88 6.90
N MET A 370 -12.73 12.65 7.24
CA MET A 370 -13.25 11.68 6.25
C MET A 370 -14.58 12.14 5.64
N ILE A 371 -15.51 12.61 6.46
CA ILE A 371 -16.82 13.10 6.01
C ILE A 371 -16.65 14.40 5.21
N ASP A 372 -15.76 15.29 5.67
CA ASP A 372 -15.46 16.53 4.95
C ASP A 372 -14.90 16.26 3.55
N HIS A 373 -13.99 15.29 3.44
CA HIS A 373 -13.44 14.85 2.17
C HIS A 373 -14.55 14.41 1.22
N LEU A 374 -15.49 13.58 1.68
CA LEU A 374 -16.65 13.16 0.89
C LEU A 374 -17.53 14.35 0.45
N PHE A 375 -17.83 15.27 1.36
CA PHE A 375 -18.65 16.45 1.06
C PHE A 375 -17.95 17.47 0.18
N TYR A 376 -16.62 17.47 0.13
CA TYR A 376 -15.87 18.36 -0.77
C TYR A 376 -16.14 18.03 -2.24
N PHE A 377 -16.28 16.76 -2.61
CA PHE A 377 -16.58 16.33 -3.98
C PHE A 377 -18.03 16.57 -4.39
N THR A 378 -18.91 16.86 -3.43
CA THR A 378 -20.35 16.98 -3.63
C THR A 378 -20.80 18.40 -3.29
N SER A 379 -20.92 19.25 -4.32
CA SER A 379 -21.24 20.68 -4.18
C SER A 379 -22.53 20.98 -3.38
N GLU A 380 -23.42 20.00 -3.26
CA GLU A 380 -24.73 20.12 -2.62
C GLU A 380 -24.63 20.17 -1.07
N HIS A 381 -23.52 19.73 -0.48
CA HIS A 381 -23.38 19.65 0.99
C HIS A 381 -22.55 20.78 1.62
N GLN A 382 -22.26 21.88 0.90
CA GLN A 382 -21.44 22.99 1.45
C GLN A 382 -22.04 23.58 2.73
N GLU A 383 -23.37 23.77 2.80
CA GLU A 383 -24.03 24.25 4.02
C GLU A 383 -23.91 23.27 5.19
N VAL A 384 -23.94 21.97 4.89
CA VAL A 384 -23.84 20.88 5.87
C VAL A 384 -22.43 20.87 6.49
N ARG A 385 -21.40 21.02 5.64
CA ARG A 385 -20.00 21.17 6.09
C ARG A 385 -19.86 22.33 7.07
N GLU A 386 -20.37 23.51 6.74
CA GLU A 386 -20.28 24.67 7.62
C GLU A 386 -21.03 24.45 8.95
N LYS A 387 -22.23 23.86 8.92
CA LYS A 387 -22.98 23.50 10.14
C LYS A 387 -22.21 22.51 11.01
N MET A 388 -21.63 21.48 10.41
CA MET A 388 -20.82 20.46 11.08
C MET A 388 -19.62 21.09 11.79
N PHE A 389 -18.88 21.96 11.11
CA PHE A 389 -17.73 22.65 11.68
C PHE A 389 -18.08 23.59 12.82
N ARG A 390 -19.19 24.32 12.71
CA ARG A 390 -19.67 25.19 13.79
C ARG A 390 -20.08 24.40 15.04
N LYS A 391 -20.52 23.15 14.87
CA LYS A 391 -20.88 22.25 15.98
C LYS A 391 -19.66 21.68 16.70
N TYR A 392 -18.56 21.43 15.98
CA TYR A 392 -17.31 20.86 16.49
C TYR A 392 -16.09 21.77 16.25
N PRO A 393 -16.10 23.01 16.74
CA PRO A 393 -15.14 24.02 16.33
C PRO A 393 -13.70 23.75 16.77
N LEU A 394 -13.47 22.90 17.78
CA LEU A 394 -12.12 22.58 18.27
C LEU A 394 -11.47 21.46 17.45
N GLU A 395 -12.25 20.45 17.10
CA GLU A 395 -11.84 19.29 16.32
C GLU A 395 -11.75 19.63 14.83
N SER A 396 -12.64 20.51 14.34
CA SER A 396 -12.65 20.95 12.94
C SER A 396 -11.84 22.23 12.67
N ARG A 397 -10.92 22.63 13.56
CA ARG A 397 -10.21 23.93 13.43
C ARG A 397 -9.51 24.12 12.10
N GLU A 398 -8.76 23.12 11.66
CA GLU A 398 -8.02 23.18 10.40
C GLU A 398 -8.98 23.24 9.22
N LEU A 399 -9.97 22.35 9.19
CA LEU A 399 -10.98 22.25 8.14
C LEU A 399 -11.80 23.54 7.98
N TYR A 400 -12.32 24.08 9.08
CA TYR A 400 -13.12 25.30 9.03
C TYR A 400 -12.28 26.53 8.67
N SER A 401 -11.04 26.58 9.17
CA SER A 401 -10.10 27.65 8.80
C SER A 401 -9.80 27.62 7.29
N ASN A 402 -9.62 26.44 6.70
CA ASN A 402 -9.46 26.28 5.25
C ASN A 402 -10.72 26.71 4.48
N LEU A 403 -11.91 26.26 4.91
CA LEU A 403 -13.18 26.64 4.27
C LEU A 403 -13.38 28.17 4.24
N LEU A 404 -13.10 28.86 5.36
CA LEU A 404 -13.21 30.33 5.42
C LEU A 404 -12.20 31.03 4.49
N ILE A 405 -11.04 30.43 4.26
CA ILE A 405 -10.04 30.94 3.32
C ILE A 405 -10.50 30.72 1.87
N GLU A 406 -11.01 29.54 1.55
CA GLU A 406 -11.54 29.17 0.23
C GLU A 406 -12.67 30.11 -0.20
N ASP A 407 -13.58 30.42 0.73
CA ASP A 407 -14.68 31.37 0.53
C ASP A 407 -14.26 32.85 0.61
N GLU A 408 -12.97 33.15 0.76
CA GLU A 408 -12.40 34.50 0.93
C GLU A 408 -12.98 35.30 2.13
N ARG A 409 -13.50 34.61 3.15
CA ARG A 409 -14.08 35.16 4.40
C ARG A 409 -13.02 35.47 5.46
N PHE A 410 -12.06 36.32 5.10
CA PHE A 410 -10.86 36.58 5.91
C PHE A 410 -11.12 37.22 7.28
N ASP A 411 -12.18 38.02 7.43
CA ASP A 411 -12.56 38.61 8.73
C ASP A 411 -13.01 37.52 9.72
N GLU A 412 -13.86 36.59 9.26
CA GLU A 412 -14.31 35.44 10.07
C GLU A 412 -13.15 34.50 10.38
N TRP A 413 -12.27 34.24 9.39
CA TRP A 413 -11.06 33.45 9.59
C TRP A 413 -10.17 34.02 10.70
N LEU A 414 -9.93 35.33 10.70
CA LEU A 414 -9.10 35.97 11.72
C LEU A 414 -9.75 35.85 13.10
N ALA A 415 -11.05 36.14 13.21
CA ALA A 415 -11.79 36.06 14.47
C ALA A 415 -11.84 34.62 15.01
N PHE A 416 -12.04 33.63 14.14
CA PHE A 416 -12.04 32.21 14.49
C PHE A 416 -10.69 31.79 15.08
N ASN A 417 -9.59 32.07 14.37
CA ASN A 417 -8.25 31.71 14.80
C ASN A 417 -7.81 32.36 16.12
N GLN A 418 -8.28 33.58 16.38
CA GLN A 418 -8.05 34.28 17.64
C GLN A 418 -8.88 33.69 18.79
N THR A 419 -10.12 33.27 18.52
CA THR A 419 -11.04 32.73 19.54
C THR A 419 -10.62 31.34 19.99
N PHE A 420 -10.19 30.47 19.07
CA PHE A 420 -9.88 29.06 19.36
C PHE A 420 -8.37 28.76 19.48
N GLU A 421 -7.56 29.82 19.62
CA GLU A 421 -6.10 29.76 19.77
C GLU A 421 -5.44 28.74 18.84
N THR A 422 -5.77 28.82 17.54
CA THR A 422 -5.30 27.86 16.55
C THR A 422 -3.77 27.74 16.59
N SER A 423 -3.27 26.50 16.45
CA SER A 423 -1.84 26.20 16.47
C SER A 423 -1.09 27.09 15.48
N PRO A 424 0.06 27.68 15.88
CA PRO A 424 0.88 28.49 14.97
C PRO A 424 1.22 27.78 13.66
N HIS A 425 1.43 26.46 13.72
CA HIS A 425 1.77 25.68 12.54
C HIS A 425 0.65 25.70 11.48
N ILE A 426 -0.61 25.60 11.89
CA ILE A 426 -1.77 25.61 10.98
C ILE A 426 -1.86 26.97 10.28
N ILE A 427 -1.79 28.06 11.06
CA ILE A 427 -1.86 29.42 10.48
C ILE A 427 -0.65 29.69 9.58
N GLU A 428 0.56 29.25 9.96
CA GLU A 428 1.76 29.38 9.15
C GLU A 428 1.61 28.69 7.78
N ASN A 429 1.01 27.50 7.73
CA ASN A 429 0.78 26.75 6.49
C ASN A 429 -0.25 27.47 5.57
N GLN A 430 -1.22 28.17 6.14
CA GLN A 430 -2.26 28.92 5.41
C GLN A 430 -1.78 30.32 4.98
N LEU A 431 -0.75 30.85 5.63
CA LEU A 431 -0.39 32.27 5.56
C LEU A 431 0.00 32.71 4.16
N ASP A 432 0.71 31.90 3.39
CA ASP A 432 1.20 32.31 2.07
C ASP A 432 0.04 32.58 1.08
N PHE A 433 -1.07 31.84 1.19
CA PHE A 433 -2.29 32.11 0.42
C PHE A 433 -2.98 33.40 0.90
N VAL A 434 -3.15 33.55 2.21
CA VAL A 434 -3.78 34.76 2.80
C VAL A 434 -2.96 36.01 2.49
N ILE A 435 -1.62 35.93 2.44
CA ILE A 435 -0.75 37.04 2.04
C ILE A 435 -1.01 37.50 0.61
N GLN A 436 -1.33 36.57 -0.30
CA GLN A 436 -1.62 36.90 -1.70
C GLN A 436 -2.99 37.54 -1.85
N LYS A 437 -4.01 36.98 -1.19
CA LYS A 437 -5.41 37.41 -1.34
C LYS A 437 -5.78 38.57 -0.43
N SER A 438 -5.35 38.55 0.82
CA SER A 438 -5.66 39.58 1.82
C SER A 438 -4.47 39.89 2.73
N PRO A 439 -3.47 40.66 2.24
CA PRO A 439 -2.28 40.99 3.02
C PRO A 439 -2.60 41.69 4.35
N LYS A 440 -3.71 42.43 4.43
CA LYS A 440 -4.20 43.07 5.66
C LYS A 440 -4.47 42.05 6.77
N HIS A 441 -5.22 40.98 6.48
CA HIS A 441 -5.55 39.96 7.48
C HIS A 441 -4.33 39.13 7.88
N ALA A 442 -3.44 38.84 6.92
CA ALA A 442 -2.19 38.15 7.20
C ALA A 442 -1.32 38.90 8.23
N VAL A 443 -1.26 40.23 8.15
CA VAL A 443 -0.56 41.07 9.15
C VAL A 443 -1.14 40.87 10.53
N LEU A 444 -2.47 40.93 10.67
CA LEU A 444 -3.14 40.80 11.96
C LEU A 444 -3.00 39.39 12.55
N ALA A 445 -3.08 38.36 11.72
CA ALA A 445 -2.92 36.97 12.14
C ALA A 445 -1.49 36.65 12.62
N MET A 446 -0.46 37.31 12.08
CA MET A 446 0.92 37.12 12.51
C MET A 446 1.26 37.80 13.86
N HIS A 447 0.50 38.80 14.27
CA HIS A 447 0.82 39.61 15.45
C HIS A 447 0.92 38.77 16.76
N PRO A 448 -0.03 37.87 17.08
CA PRO A 448 0.08 37.01 18.26
C PRO A 448 1.35 36.15 18.27
N PHE A 449 1.81 35.67 17.11
CA PHE A 449 3.02 34.85 17.01
C PHE A 449 4.28 35.64 17.32
N VAL A 450 4.37 36.88 16.85
CA VAL A 450 5.48 37.77 17.20
C VAL A 450 5.56 37.95 18.71
N LEU A 451 4.44 38.24 19.36
CA LEU A 451 4.41 38.43 20.81
C LEU A 451 4.78 37.15 21.57
N ARG A 452 4.26 35.99 21.15
CA ARG A 452 4.56 34.69 21.76
C ARG A 452 6.05 34.35 21.67
N GLU A 453 6.66 34.57 20.51
CA GLU A 453 8.10 34.33 20.29
C GLU A 453 8.97 35.32 21.10
N ILE A 454 8.54 36.57 21.25
CA ILE A 454 9.25 37.53 22.11
C ILE A 454 9.19 37.09 23.58
N ASP A 455 8.06 36.58 24.06
CA ASP A 455 7.90 36.22 25.46
C ASP A 455 8.74 35.00 25.89
N GLN A 456 9.13 34.13 24.94
CA GLN A 456 10.04 33.01 25.23
C GLN A 456 11.43 33.46 25.69
N LYS A 457 11.79 34.73 25.47
CA LYS A 457 13.01 35.39 25.98
C LYS A 457 14.34 34.72 25.62
N THR A 458 14.38 33.92 24.56
CA THR A 458 15.64 33.34 24.05
C THR A 458 16.01 33.87 22.67
N ARG A 459 17.31 33.85 22.35
CA ARG A 459 17.82 34.36 21.07
C ARG A 459 17.26 33.64 19.83
N PRO A 460 17.10 32.29 19.83
CA PRO A 460 16.42 31.60 18.73
C PRO A 460 15.00 32.09 18.48
N HIS A 461 14.22 32.33 19.54
CA HIS A 461 12.85 32.83 19.43
C HIS A 461 12.79 34.28 18.94
N TYR A 462 13.70 35.15 19.38
CA TYR A 462 13.81 36.50 18.81
C TYR A 462 14.08 36.49 17.30
N LYS A 463 14.93 35.57 16.82
CA LYS A 463 15.15 35.39 15.36
C LYS A 463 13.89 34.94 14.63
N ARG A 464 13.05 34.09 15.24
CA ARG A 464 11.74 33.72 14.68
C ARG A 464 10.79 34.91 14.65
N ALA A 465 10.69 35.68 15.74
CA ALA A 465 9.88 36.89 15.79
C ALA A 465 10.28 37.89 14.69
N VAL A 466 11.58 38.14 14.50
CA VAL A 466 12.13 39.01 13.44
C VAL A 466 11.77 38.51 12.04
N ARG A 467 11.71 37.18 11.81
CA ARG A 467 11.23 36.61 10.53
C ARG A 467 9.76 36.92 10.28
N PHE A 468 8.90 36.77 11.28
CA PHE A 468 7.49 37.15 11.17
C PHE A 468 7.32 38.65 10.95
N LEU A 469 8.05 39.49 11.68
CA LEU A 469 8.03 40.94 11.48
C LEU A 469 8.44 41.35 10.06
N LYS A 470 9.44 40.69 9.47
CA LYS A 470 9.77 40.92 8.04
C LYS A 470 8.63 40.55 7.11
N LYS A 471 7.98 39.40 7.33
CA LYS A 471 6.79 39.01 6.56
C LYS A 471 5.66 40.04 6.75
N MET A 472 5.38 40.46 7.97
CA MET A 472 4.39 41.49 8.29
C MET A 472 4.69 42.82 7.58
N ARG A 473 5.95 43.29 7.56
CA ARG A 473 6.36 44.50 6.82
C ARG A 473 5.98 44.41 5.34
N THR A 474 6.33 43.28 4.70
CA THR A 474 6.01 43.05 3.29
C THR A 474 4.50 43.06 3.05
N CYS A 475 3.72 42.43 3.93
CA CYS A 475 2.26 42.38 3.81
C CYS A 475 1.61 43.74 4.06
N ALA A 476 2.07 44.49 5.07
CA ALA A 476 1.59 45.84 5.35
C ALA A 476 1.87 46.78 4.17
N ASN A 477 3.06 46.67 3.55
CA ASN A 477 3.38 47.43 2.34
C ASN A 477 2.44 47.07 1.17
N ARG A 478 2.17 45.78 0.95
CA ARG A 478 1.21 45.32 -0.08
C ARG A 478 -0.22 45.79 0.18
N ALA A 479 -0.61 45.91 1.45
CA ALA A 479 -1.92 46.43 1.85
C ALA A 479 -2.00 47.97 1.90
N GLY A 480 -0.93 48.70 1.57
CA GLY A 480 -0.88 50.16 1.69
C GLY A 480 -0.87 50.69 3.13
N MET A 481 -0.62 49.83 4.12
CA MET A 481 -0.66 50.11 5.56
C MET A 481 0.69 50.62 6.11
N HIS A 482 1.39 51.47 5.37
CA HIS A 482 2.74 51.94 5.75
C HIS A 482 2.76 52.74 7.06
N SER A 483 1.77 53.62 7.27
CA SER A 483 1.66 54.43 8.49
C SER A 483 1.47 53.54 9.72
N TRP A 484 0.52 52.61 9.63
CA TRP A 484 0.24 51.63 10.67
C TRP A 484 1.49 50.80 11.01
N TRP A 485 2.24 50.34 10.00
CA TRP A 485 3.47 49.57 10.22
C TRP A 485 4.52 50.34 11.03
N ASN A 486 4.73 51.61 10.70
CA ASN A 486 5.69 52.46 11.40
C ASN A 486 5.26 52.69 12.86
N THR A 487 3.98 52.98 13.09
CA THR A 487 3.45 53.12 14.45
C THR A 487 3.59 51.82 15.24
N TYR A 488 3.20 50.70 14.65
CA TYR A 488 3.27 49.37 15.27
C TYR A 488 4.70 49.01 15.68
N ILE A 489 5.68 49.21 14.80
CA ILE A 489 7.07 48.82 15.11
C ILE A 489 7.69 49.71 16.19
N ASP A 490 7.36 51.01 16.20
CA ASP A 490 7.82 51.93 17.22
C ASP A 490 7.23 51.58 18.60
N GLU A 491 5.94 51.27 18.67
CA GLU A 491 5.27 50.80 19.88
C GLU A 491 5.87 49.48 20.39
N LEU A 492 6.12 48.53 19.49
CA LEU A 492 6.71 47.24 19.84
C LEU A 492 8.11 47.42 20.44
N ARG A 493 8.95 48.27 19.83
CA ARG A 493 10.30 48.55 20.35
C ARG A 493 10.26 49.23 21.71
N ASN A 494 9.36 50.19 21.89
CA ASN A 494 9.21 50.90 23.16
C ASN A 494 8.76 49.94 24.27
N SER A 495 7.82 49.05 23.97
CA SER A 495 7.31 48.03 24.90
C SER A 495 8.41 47.05 25.33
N PHE A 496 9.31 46.66 24.41
CA PHE A 496 10.38 45.70 24.67
C PHE A 496 11.79 46.32 24.74
N ARG A 497 11.91 47.59 25.14
CA ARG A 497 13.19 48.34 25.17
C ARG A 497 14.28 47.66 26.00
N ARG A 498 13.91 46.91 27.05
CA ARG A 498 14.84 46.24 27.96
C ARG A 498 15.43 44.94 27.38
N LEU A 499 14.82 44.37 26.35
CA LEU A 499 15.27 43.13 25.71
C LEU A 499 16.36 43.44 24.67
N ARG A 500 17.59 43.72 25.12
CA ARG A 500 18.72 44.10 24.24
C ARG A 500 18.95 43.12 23.09
N ALA A 501 18.90 41.81 23.38
CA ALA A 501 19.09 40.78 22.37
C ALA A 501 17.99 40.81 21.30
N LEU A 502 16.73 41.13 21.66
CA LEU A 502 15.67 41.34 20.68
C LEU A 502 15.95 42.58 19.82
N GLN A 503 16.36 43.69 20.43
CA GLN A 503 16.71 44.92 19.71
C GLN A 503 17.83 44.66 18.69
N GLU A 504 18.92 43.99 19.09
CA GLU A 504 20.01 43.60 18.18
C GLU A 504 19.51 42.78 16.99
N GLU A 505 18.63 41.79 17.21
CA GLU A 505 18.10 40.97 16.11
C GLU A 505 17.15 41.79 15.21
N MET A 506 16.41 42.77 15.74
CA MET A 506 15.59 43.69 14.95
C MET A 506 16.43 44.64 14.10
N GLU A 507 17.55 45.13 14.64
CA GLU A 507 18.54 45.96 13.93
C GLU A 507 19.20 45.19 12.80
N LYS A 508 19.71 43.98 13.07
CA LYS A 508 20.23 43.07 12.04
C LYS A 508 19.18 42.73 10.99
N GLY A 509 17.93 42.64 11.42
CA GLY A 509 16.77 42.38 10.58
C GLY A 509 16.41 43.54 9.66
N LYS A 510 16.95 44.76 9.85
CA LYS A 510 16.53 45.99 9.15
C LYS A 510 15.01 46.15 9.16
N ILE A 511 14.39 45.94 10.33
CA ILE A 511 12.93 45.98 10.45
C ILE A 511 12.40 47.43 10.41
N TYR A 512 13.21 48.38 10.88
CA TYR A 512 13.00 49.82 10.69
C TYR A 512 13.66 50.31 9.39
N LEU A 513 13.42 51.58 9.04
CA LEU A 513 13.86 52.27 7.81
C LEU A 513 15.16 51.72 7.21
#